data_AF-A0A9D1IZV0-F1
#
_entry.id   AF-A0A9D1IZV0-F1
#
_cell.length_a   1.000
_cell.length_b   1.000
_cell.length_c   1.000
_cell.angle_alpha   90.00
_cell.angle_beta   90.00
_cell.angle_gamma   90.00
#
_symmetry.space_group_name_H-M   'P 1'
#
loop_
_entity.id
_entity.type
_entity.pdbx_description
1 polymer ?
#
loop_
_entity_poly.entity_id
_entity_poly.type
_entity_poly.pdbx_seq_one_letter_code
_entity_poly.pdbx_strand_id
1 'polypeptide(L)'
;MARKLKTMDGNQAAAHVSYAFTEVAAIYPITPSSPMADFVDQWSAAGQKNIFGTTVKVQEMQAESGAAGAVHGSLNAGALTTTYTASQGLLLMIPNMYKIAGELLPGVFHVTARTLASHTLSIFGDHQDVMACRQTGF
;
A
#
# COMPACT_ATOMS: atom_id res chain seq x y z
N MET A 1 -0.64 -24.75 -16.10
CA MET A 1 -2.00 -24.41 -15.61
C MET A 1 -2.63 -23.41 -16.56
N ALA A 2 -3.93 -23.55 -16.85
CA ALA A 2 -4.67 -22.52 -17.59
C ALA A 2 -4.81 -21.24 -16.72
N ARG A 3 -4.69 -20.06 -17.34
CA ARG A 3 -4.87 -18.78 -16.62
C ARG A 3 -6.33 -18.62 -16.21
N LYS A 4 -6.58 -18.15 -14.99
CA LYS A 4 -7.93 -17.85 -14.49
C LYS A 4 -8.38 -16.47 -14.99
N LEU A 5 -9.45 -16.43 -15.77
CA LEU A 5 -10.08 -15.19 -16.21
C LEU A 5 -11.09 -14.73 -15.14
N LYS A 6 -11.03 -13.46 -14.75
CA LYS A 6 -11.94 -12.83 -13.79
C LYS A 6 -12.11 -11.36 -14.15
N THR A 7 -13.34 -10.86 -14.08
CA THR A 7 -13.64 -9.42 -14.14
C THR A 7 -13.40 -8.80 -12.78
N MET A 8 -12.55 -7.78 -12.72
CA MET A 8 -12.19 -7.06 -11.50
C MET A 8 -11.83 -5.60 -11.82
N ASP A 9 -11.98 -4.70 -10.84
CA ASP A 9 -11.47 -3.34 -10.95
C ASP A 9 -9.94 -3.29 -10.69
N GLY A 10 -9.35 -2.10 -10.85
CA GLY A 10 -7.92 -1.89 -10.65
C GLY A 10 -7.45 -2.13 -9.21
N ASN A 11 -8.28 -1.78 -8.22
CA ASN A 11 -7.96 -1.98 -6.80
C ASN A 11 -7.92 -3.48 -6.47
N GLN A 12 -8.92 -4.24 -6.89
CA GLN A 12 -8.96 -5.67 -6.67
C GLN A 12 -7.82 -6.38 -7.41
N ALA A 13 -7.45 -5.92 -8.62
CA ALA A 13 -6.30 -6.46 -9.36
C ALA A 13 -4.97 -6.22 -8.63
N ALA A 14 -4.74 -4.99 -8.16
CA ALA A 14 -3.54 -4.63 -7.42
C ALA A 14 -3.47 -5.39 -6.07
N ALA A 15 -4.57 -5.41 -5.32
CA ALA A 15 -4.66 -6.14 -4.06
C ALA A 15 -4.40 -7.63 -4.26
N HIS A 16 -4.91 -8.25 -5.33
CA HIS A 16 -4.73 -9.68 -5.60
C HIS A 16 -3.25 -10.05 -5.73
N VAL A 17 -2.46 -9.24 -6.43
CA VAL A 17 -1.02 -9.45 -6.55
C VAL A 17 -0.32 -9.11 -5.24
N SER A 18 -0.63 -7.96 -4.64
CA SER A 18 -0.05 -7.52 -3.36
C SER A 18 -0.17 -8.59 -2.27
N TYR A 19 -1.38 -9.15 -2.10
CA TYR A 19 -1.66 -10.18 -1.10
C TYR A 19 -0.76 -11.41 -1.26
N ALA A 20 -0.50 -11.84 -2.49
CA ALA A 20 0.28 -13.03 -2.77
C ALA A 20 1.74 -12.89 -2.30
N PHE A 21 2.33 -11.69 -2.37
CA PHE A 21 3.74 -11.43 -2.09
C PHE A 21 4.00 -10.75 -0.73
N THR A 22 2.98 -10.62 0.10
CA THR A 22 3.05 -9.85 1.36
C THR A 22 2.94 -10.76 2.57
N GLU A 23 3.70 -10.46 3.62
CA GLU A 23 3.56 -11.05 4.96
C GLU A 23 2.85 -10.09 5.92
N VAL A 24 3.17 -8.78 5.83
CA VAL A 24 2.58 -7.73 6.66
C VAL A 24 2.03 -6.59 5.79
N ALA A 25 0.83 -6.10 6.10
CA ALA A 25 0.27 -4.91 5.49
C ALA A 25 -0.05 -3.87 6.58
N ALA A 26 0.69 -2.76 6.59
CA ALA A 26 0.38 -1.63 7.46
C ALA A 26 -0.47 -0.62 6.67
N ILE A 27 -1.67 -0.33 7.14
CA ILE A 27 -2.69 0.38 6.35
C ILE A 27 -3.26 1.59 7.09
N TYR A 28 -3.84 2.49 6.31
CA TYR A 28 -4.73 3.55 6.80
C TYR A 28 -5.72 3.91 5.69
N PRO A 29 -7.02 4.11 5.99
CA PRO A 29 -8.03 4.32 4.97
C PRO A 29 -7.94 5.72 4.33
N ILE A 30 -7.80 5.77 3.01
CA ILE A 30 -7.92 6.99 2.20
C ILE A 30 -8.48 6.68 0.80
N THR A 31 -9.53 7.39 0.39
CA THR A 31 -10.14 7.27 -0.95
C THR A 31 -9.15 7.72 -2.04
N PRO A 32 -9.01 7.06 -3.19
CA PRO A 32 -9.71 5.85 -3.63
C PRO A 32 -8.95 4.53 -3.39
N SER A 33 -7.90 4.53 -2.55
CA SER A 33 -7.07 3.34 -2.26
C SER A 33 -7.66 2.40 -1.20
N SER A 34 -8.57 2.87 -0.34
CA SER A 34 -9.16 2.05 0.74
C SER A 34 -9.65 0.66 0.30
N PRO A 35 -10.31 0.48 -0.87
CA PRO A 35 -10.76 -0.84 -1.30
C PRO A 35 -9.65 -1.89 -1.41
N MET A 36 -8.39 -1.49 -1.71
CA MET A 36 -7.27 -2.45 -1.74
C MET A 36 -7.00 -3.04 -0.36
N ALA A 37 -6.97 -2.19 0.67
CA ALA A 37 -6.77 -2.61 2.05
C ALA A 37 -7.93 -3.48 2.53
N ASP A 38 -9.18 -3.10 2.19
CA ASP A 38 -10.38 -3.86 2.54
C ASP A 38 -10.36 -5.27 1.94
N PHE A 39 -9.97 -5.42 0.66
CA PHE A 39 -9.85 -6.75 0.04
C PHE A 39 -8.80 -7.61 0.75
N VAL A 40 -7.65 -7.04 1.09
CA VAL A 40 -6.55 -7.75 1.76
C VAL A 40 -6.95 -8.18 3.17
N ASP A 41 -7.64 -7.33 3.91
CA ASP A 41 -8.18 -7.66 5.23
C ASP A 41 -9.21 -8.79 5.15
N GLN A 42 -10.19 -8.68 4.24
CA GLN A 42 -11.20 -9.70 4.03
C GLN A 42 -10.61 -11.06 3.62
N TRP A 43 -9.61 -11.08 2.72
CA TRP A 43 -8.96 -12.31 2.31
C TRP A 43 -8.13 -12.93 3.43
N SER A 44 -7.49 -12.11 4.26
CA SER A 44 -6.78 -12.58 5.45
C SER A 44 -7.73 -13.20 6.47
N ALA A 45 -8.83 -12.51 6.78
CA ALA A 45 -9.88 -13.01 7.66
C ALA A 45 -10.54 -14.29 7.13
N ALA A 46 -10.67 -14.43 5.81
CA ALA A 46 -11.15 -15.65 5.15
C ALA A 46 -10.10 -16.79 5.09
N GLY A 47 -8.90 -16.59 5.63
CA GLY A 47 -7.85 -17.61 5.69
C GLY A 47 -7.09 -17.83 4.38
N GLN A 48 -7.22 -16.93 3.40
CA GLN A 48 -6.50 -17.03 2.13
C GLN A 48 -4.98 -17.02 2.38
N LYS A 49 -4.25 -17.94 1.76
CA LYS A 49 -2.79 -18.02 1.92
C LYS A 49 -2.06 -17.21 0.84
N ASN A 50 -1.01 -16.51 1.25
CA ASN A 50 0.00 -15.95 0.37
C ASN A 50 0.91 -17.06 -0.18
N ILE A 51 1.92 -16.72 -0.98
CA ILE A 51 2.85 -17.71 -1.55
C ILE A 51 3.73 -18.41 -0.50
N PHE A 52 3.78 -17.88 0.72
CA PHE A 52 4.52 -18.44 1.86
C PHE A 52 3.68 -19.41 2.70
N GLY A 53 2.41 -19.63 2.34
CA GLY A 53 1.50 -20.51 3.08
C GLY A 53 0.90 -19.88 4.34
N THR A 54 1.06 -18.57 4.55
CA THR A 54 0.54 -17.82 5.70
C THR A 54 -0.54 -16.82 5.28
N THR A 55 -1.33 -16.34 6.23
CA THR A 55 -2.27 -15.22 6.00
C THR A 55 -1.54 -13.90 6.19
N VAL A 56 -1.88 -12.87 5.42
CA VAL A 56 -1.27 -11.53 5.57
C VAL A 56 -1.67 -10.94 6.92
N LYS A 57 -0.70 -10.47 7.71
CA LYS A 57 -1.00 -9.72 8.93
C LYS A 57 -1.35 -8.28 8.57
N VAL A 58 -2.63 -7.93 8.64
CA VAL A 58 -3.11 -6.57 8.38
C VAL A 58 -3.17 -5.80 9.70
N GLN A 59 -2.61 -4.59 9.71
CA GLN A 59 -2.67 -3.71 10.87
C GLN A 59 -3.01 -2.29 10.43
N GLU A 60 -4.16 -1.80 10.88
CA GLU A 60 -4.53 -0.39 10.73
C GLU A 60 -3.74 0.46 11.74
N MET A 61 -3.17 1.56 11.26
CA MET A 61 -2.43 2.53 12.05
C MET A 61 -3.26 3.79 12.30
N GLN A 62 -2.75 4.74 13.07
CA GLN A 62 -3.46 5.99 13.39
C GLN A 62 -3.44 7.04 12.27
N ALA A 63 -2.49 6.93 11.33
CA ALA A 63 -2.29 7.81 10.18
C ALA A 63 -1.34 7.14 9.17
N GLU A 64 -1.28 7.64 7.94
CA GLU A 64 -0.35 7.14 6.92
C GLU A 64 1.12 7.31 7.30
N SER A 65 1.47 8.34 8.07
CA SER A 65 2.83 8.49 8.62
C SER A 65 3.18 7.35 9.58
N GLY A 66 2.20 6.90 10.39
CA GLY A 66 2.33 5.73 11.25
C GLY A 66 2.40 4.43 10.45
N ALA A 67 1.58 4.30 9.41
CA ALA A 67 1.65 3.17 8.47
C ALA A 67 3.03 3.07 7.82
N ALA A 68 3.58 4.17 7.29
CA ALA A 68 4.91 4.16 6.68
C ALA A 68 6.03 3.82 7.68
N GLY A 69 5.93 4.29 8.93
CA GLY A 69 6.87 3.90 9.99
C GLY A 69 6.77 2.41 10.34
N ALA A 70 5.55 1.87 10.40
CA ALA A 70 5.35 0.43 10.59
C ALA A 70 5.87 -0.39 9.39
N VAL A 71 5.69 0.09 8.15
CA VAL A 71 6.29 -0.54 6.96
C VAL A 71 7.81 -0.56 7.08
N HIS A 72 8.43 0.58 7.40
CA HIS A 72 9.89 0.67 7.58
C HIS A 72 10.39 -0.31 8.64
N GLY A 73 9.78 -0.32 9.83
CA GLY A 73 10.17 -1.23 10.91
C GLY A 73 9.98 -2.71 10.56
N SER A 74 8.86 -3.05 9.91
CA SER A 74 8.55 -4.43 9.50
C SER A 74 9.52 -4.95 8.43
N LEU A 75 9.86 -4.13 7.44
CA LEU A 75 10.87 -4.46 6.42
C LEU A 75 12.24 -4.69 7.05
N ASN A 76 12.65 -3.81 7.97
CA ASN A 76 13.94 -3.92 8.66
C ASN A 76 14.00 -5.17 9.57
N ALA A 77 12.86 -5.58 10.10
CA ALA A 77 12.72 -6.83 10.86
C ALA A 77 12.70 -8.10 9.97
N GLY A 78 12.70 -7.94 8.64
CA GLY A 78 12.83 -9.05 7.69
C GLY A 78 11.50 -9.58 7.12
N ALA A 79 10.38 -8.87 7.30
CA ALA A 79 9.08 -9.26 6.73
C ALA A 79 8.76 -8.48 5.45
N LEU A 80 8.32 -9.16 4.40
CA LEU A 80 7.89 -8.51 3.17
C LEU A 80 6.61 -7.72 3.41
N THR A 81 6.71 -6.39 3.31
CA THR A 81 5.68 -5.47 3.81
C THR A 81 5.18 -4.54 2.71
N THR A 82 3.86 -4.38 2.64
CA THR A 82 3.16 -3.52 1.67
C THR A 82 2.31 -2.46 2.37
N THR A 83 1.89 -1.45 1.61
CA THR A 83 0.86 -0.49 2.02
C THR A 83 0.06 0.02 0.83
N TYR A 84 -1.09 0.64 1.11
CA TYR A 84 -2.05 1.15 0.14
C TYR A 84 -2.36 2.60 0.50
N THR A 85 -2.17 3.54 -0.44
CA THR A 85 -2.35 4.97 -0.14
C THR A 85 -2.65 5.80 -1.39
N ALA A 86 -2.90 7.09 -1.20
CA ALA A 86 -3.17 8.08 -2.25
C ALA A 86 -2.95 9.50 -1.71
N SER A 87 -2.72 10.49 -2.57
CA SER A 87 -2.85 11.93 -2.27
C SER A 87 -2.15 12.35 -0.96
N GLN A 88 -2.89 12.94 -0.02
CA GLN A 88 -2.38 13.41 1.26
C GLN A 88 -1.72 12.31 2.07
N GLY A 89 -2.26 11.09 1.99
CA GLY A 89 -1.70 9.94 2.68
C GLY A 89 -0.29 9.65 2.22
N LEU A 90 -0.06 9.67 0.89
CA LEU A 90 1.26 9.46 0.32
C LEU A 90 2.25 10.55 0.76
N LEU A 91 1.83 11.82 0.86
CA LEU A 91 2.68 12.90 1.37
C LEU A 91 3.17 12.63 2.79
N LEU A 92 2.31 12.09 3.65
CA LEU A 92 2.66 11.75 5.04
C LEU A 92 3.66 10.57 5.12
N MET A 93 3.80 9.79 4.06
CA MET A 93 4.76 8.69 3.99
C MET A 93 6.15 9.11 3.49
N ILE A 94 6.29 10.28 2.83
CA ILE A 94 7.55 10.75 2.20
C ILE A 94 8.77 10.65 3.12
N PRO A 95 8.73 11.08 4.41
CA PRO A 95 9.90 10.98 5.28
C PRO A 95 10.41 9.54 5.46
N ASN A 96 9.50 8.58 5.59
CA ASN A 96 9.85 7.16 5.70
C ASN A 96 10.27 6.56 4.36
N MET A 97 9.75 7.07 3.22
CA MET A 97 10.19 6.62 1.90
C MET A 97 11.70 6.88 1.70
N TYR A 98 12.23 8.02 2.13
CA TYR A 98 13.68 8.26 2.09
C TYR A 98 14.47 7.23 2.91
N LYS A 99 13.95 6.82 4.06
CA LYS A 99 14.60 5.83 4.93
C LYS A 99 14.55 4.43 4.32
N ILE A 100 13.39 4.00 3.84
CA ILE A 100 13.18 2.69 3.20
C ILE A 100 14.07 2.55 1.97
N ALA A 101 14.10 3.56 1.09
CA ALA A 101 14.94 3.56 -0.11
C ALA A 101 16.43 3.65 0.24
N GLY A 102 16.81 4.51 1.18
CA GLY A 102 18.21 4.66 1.62
C GLY A 102 18.80 3.41 2.28
N GLU A 103 17.95 2.59 2.90
CA GLU A 103 18.32 1.29 3.49
C GLU A 103 18.15 0.11 2.52
N LEU A 104 17.80 0.37 1.26
CA LEU A 104 17.60 -0.62 0.19
C LEU A 104 16.62 -1.75 0.59
N LEU A 105 15.55 -1.39 1.30
CA LEU A 105 14.57 -2.35 1.80
C LEU A 105 13.51 -2.68 0.73
N PRO A 106 13.13 -3.96 0.57
CA PRO A 106 12.22 -4.40 -0.50
C PRO A 106 10.74 -4.17 -0.14
N GLY A 107 10.33 -2.90 -0.02
CA GLY A 107 8.93 -2.49 0.20
C GLY A 107 8.19 -2.14 -1.10
N VAL A 108 6.88 -2.43 -1.16
CA VAL A 108 6.03 -2.03 -2.29
C VAL A 108 4.87 -1.17 -1.80
N PHE A 109 4.69 0.00 -2.41
CA PHE A 109 3.59 0.92 -2.11
C PHE A 109 2.63 0.91 -3.30
N HIS A 110 1.38 0.51 -3.07
CA HIS A 110 0.34 0.54 -4.09
C HIS A 110 -0.44 1.85 -3.98
N VAL A 111 -0.27 2.72 -4.98
CA VAL A 111 -0.86 4.06 -4.99
C VAL A 111 -1.95 4.17 -6.04
N THR A 112 -3.16 4.51 -5.63
CA THR A 112 -4.16 5.04 -6.57
C THR A 112 -3.95 6.53 -6.70
N ALA A 113 -3.19 6.94 -7.72
CA ALA A 113 -2.79 8.33 -7.91
C ALA A 113 -4.00 9.27 -7.87
N ARG A 114 -3.92 10.30 -7.02
CA ARG A 114 -5.03 11.21 -6.68
C ARG A 114 -4.51 12.63 -6.45
N THR A 115 -5.27 13.60 -6.92
CA THR A 115 -5.00 15.04 -6.76
C THR A 115 -4.62 15.41 -5.33
N LEU A 116 -3.64 16.30 -5.19
CA LEU A 116 -3.31 16.93 -3.91
C LEU A 116 -4.26 18.11 -3.66
N ALA A 117 -4.74 18.21 -2.42
CA ALA A 117 -5.51 19.36 -1.98
C ALA A 117 -4.65 20.62 -2.10
N SER A 118 -5.07 21.55 -2.95
CA SER A 118 -4.44 22.85 -3.16
C SER A 118 -5.42 23.96 -2.81
N HIS A 119 -6.11 24.51 -3.81
CA HIS A 119 -7.21 25.46 -3.60
C HIS A 119 -8.50 24.76 -3.12
N THR A 120 -8.66 23.46 -3.40
CA THR A 120 -9.80 22.62 -3.00
C THR A 120 -9.34 21.16 -2.93
N LEU A 121 -10.05 20.34 -2.15
CA LEU A 121 -9.87 18.89 -2.10
C LEU A 121 -10.44 18.23 -3.37
N SER A 122 -9.71 17.27 -3.93
CA SER A 122 -10.21 16.37 -4.98
C SER A 122 -9.91 14.92 -4.61
N ILE A 123 -10.92 14.07 -4.73
CA ILE A 123 -10.78 12.61 -4.55
C ILE A 123 -10.47 11.88 -5.87
N PHE A 124 -10.32 12.62 -6.97
CA PHE A 124 -10.16 12.10 -8.32
C PHE A 124 -8.70 12.01 -8.75
N GLY A 125 -8.47 11.28 -9.83
CA GLY A 125 -7.15 10.89 -10.28
C GLY A 125 -6.40 11.98 -11.05
N ASP A 126 -5.18 12.25 -10.59
CA ASP A 126 -4.07 12.82 -11.37
C ASP A 126 -2.75 12.32 -10.72
N HIS A 127 -1.59 12.80 -11.17
CA HIS A 127 -0.30 12.32 -10.68
C HIS A 127 0.40 13.26 -9.68
N GLN A 128 -0.29 14.25 -9.11
CA GLN A 128 0.35 15.24 -8.24
C GLN A 128 1.03 14.59 -7.02
N ASP A 129 0.40 13.57 -6.46
CA ASP A 129 0.89 12.84 -5.29
C ASP A 129 2.13 11.99 -5.59
N VAL A 130 2.10 11.19 -6.66
CA VAL A 130 3.24 10.39 -7.11
C VAL A 130 4.41 11.29 -7.49
N MET A 131 4.14 12.40 -8.20
CA MET A 131 5.18 13.36 -8.60
C MET A 131 5.81 14.10 -7.42
N ALA A 132 5.11 14.23 -6.30
CA ALA A 132 5.66 14.77 -5.05
C ALA A 132 6.64 13.81 -4.37
N CYS A 133 6.68 12.54 -4.76
CA CYS A 133 7.55 11.51 -4.18
C CYS A 133 8.72 11.12 -5.08
N ARG A 134 8.83 11.65 -6.30
CA ARG A 134 9.84 11.22 -7.30
C ARG A 134 11.30 11.31 -6.83
N GLN A 135 11.57 12.16 -5.84
CA GLN A 135 12.90 12.39 -5.29
C GLN A 135 13.25 11.50 -4.08
N THR A 136 12.35 10.65 -3.62
CA THR A 136 12.57 9.81 -2.41
C THR A 136 13.53 8.65 -2.66
N GLY A 137 13.75 8.27 -3.92
CA GLY A 137 14.56 7.12 -4.31
C GLY A 137 13.77 5.80 -4.47
N PHE A 138 12.43 5.86 -4.36
CA PHE A 138 11.52 4.77 -4.74
C PHE A 138 11.45 4.59 -6.26
#